data_AF-W0VBV8-F1
#
_entry.id   AF-W0VBV8-F1
#
_cell.length_a   1.000
_cell.length_b   1.000
_cell.length_c   1.000
_cell.angle_alpha   90.00
_cell.angle_beta   90.00
_cell.angle_gamma   90.00
#
_symmetry.space_group_name_H-M   'P 1'
#
loop_
_entity.id
_entity.type
_entity.pdbx_description
1 polymer ?
#
loop_
_entity_poly.entity_id
_entity_poly.type
_entity_poly.pdbx_seq_one_letter_code
_entity_poly.pdbx_strand_id
1 'polypeptide(L)'
;MFLSKSIKLFLFSLLLAGSVSAQAQTNFLKARHEQALSMAQGMAKNAQGNDDKAALLDIQASALDSLGQSAQALKLADQALGLASAEQKESSIVTKSAILFSLGRAREALLLLTPVLNGARQAAATVPAAERAATLAGYLPGFTVAVFASVELENWKDALAYLADAESPPEDPDFYPYRSLLYRYIMARANDVALANPALEKRAADDAQNKQSHYGALLRMWQGDDTAPEIARLLAEKSGDEQQDAFAESLFYTGAYARYVKHDSVSARRSLQKLNQLAPYGSVEWVHARRVLN
;
A
#
# COMPACT_ATOMS: atom_id res chain seq x y z
N MET A 1 -1.07 20.33 -1.21
CA MET A 1 -0.29 20.99 -2.28
C MET A 1 0.14 19.91 -3.27
N PHE A 2 -0.79 19.38 -4.06
CA PHE A 2 -0.94 19.70 -5.48
C PHE A 2 0.38 20.02 -6.19
N LEU A 3 1.04 19.01 -6.72
CA LEU A 3 1.90 19.15 -7.90
C LEU A 3 1.70 17.95 -8.80
N SER A 4 0.96 18.15 -9.88
CA SER A 4 1.40 17.84 -11.25
C SER A 4 0.18 17.77 -12.16
N LYS A 5 -0.12 18.91 -12.79
CA LYS A 5 -0.83 18.93 -14.07
C LYS A 5 0.16 19.40 -15.13
N SER A 6 0.15 18.68 -16.25
CA SER A 6 0.52 19.13 -17.60
C SER A 6 1.99 19.06 -18.02
N ILE A 7 2.39 17.89 -18.54
CA ILE A 7 3.14 17.84 -19.80
C ILE A 7 2.39 16.86 -20.72
N LYS A 8 1.65 17.41 -21.69
CA LYS A 8 1.09 16.64 -22.81
C LYS A 8 2.18 16.50 -23.86
N LEU A 9 2.55 15.27 -24.21
CA LEU A 9 3.25 14.99 -25.46
C LEU A 9 2.33 14.13 -26.33
N PHE A 10 2.00 14.67 -27.51
CA PHE A 10 1.28 14.00 -28.57
C PHE A 10 2.25 13.23 -29.48
N LEU A 11 1.69 12.25 -30.24
CA LEU A 11 2.21 11.48 -31.39
C LEU A 11 2.58 10.02 -31.02
N PHE A 12 2.17 8.95 -31.73
CA PHE A 12 1.51 8.76 -33.03
C PHE A 12 0.81 7.38 -32.99
N SER A 13 -0.35 7.21 -33.63
CA SER A 13 -0.97 5.90 -33.87
C SER A 13 -0.45 5.28 -35.16
N LEU A 14 -0.12 3.98 -35.17
CA LEU A 14 -0.24 3.12 -36.35
C LEU A 14 -0.40 1.64 -35.95
N LEU A 15 -1.41 0.97 -36.53
CA LEU A 15 -1.69 -0.46 -36.42
C LEU A 15 -0.65 -1.31 -37.19
N LEU A 16 -0.32 -2.53 -36.70
CA LEU A 16 -0.75 -3.81 -37.30
C LEU A 16 -0.10 -5.04 -36.63
N ALA A 17 -0.80 -6.16 -36.80
CA ALA A 17 -0.64 -7.47 -36.21
C ALA A 17 0.74 -8.15 -36.34
N GLY A 18 0.99 -9.05 -35.39
CA GLY A 18 1.66 -10.31 -35.68
C GLY A 18 3.16 -10.37 -35.42
N SER A 19 3.57 -10.40 -34.16
CA SER A 19 4.64 -11.25 -33.63
C SER A 19 4.78 -10.96 -32.13
N VAL A 20 4.53 -11.96 -31.28
CA VAL A 20 4.96 -11.90 -29.88
C VAL A 20 6.47 -12.09 -29.88
N SER A 21 7.17 -11.02 -30.26
CA SER A 21 8.56 -10.85 -29.89
C SER A 21 8.60 -10.76 -28.37
N ALA A 22 9.56 -11.44 -27.75
CA ALA A 22 9.88 -11.29 -26.34
C ALA A 22 10.41 -9.86 -26.08
N GLN A 23 9.54 -8.86 -26.21
CA GLN A 23 9.71 -7.58 -25.56
C GLN A 23 9.74 -7.92 -24.07
N ALA A 24 10.85 -7.60 -23.40
CA ALA A 24 10.88 -7.61 -21.95
C ALA A 24 9.61 -6.89 -21.45
N GLN A 25 8.72 -7.63 -20.78
CA GLN A 25 7.50 -7.07 -20.24
C GLN A 25 7.91 -5.87 -19.39
N THR A 26 7.53 -4.67 -19.81
CA THR A 26 7.98 -3.45 -19.14
C THR A 26 7.35 -3.45 -17.75
N ASN A 27 8.19 -3.42 -16.71
CA ASN A 27 7.71 -3.29 -15.33
C ASN A 27 7.53 -1.79 -15.03
N PHE A 28 6.30 -1.31 -15.17
CA PHE A 28 5.94 0.11 -15.02
C PHE A 28 6.24 0.63 -13.62
N LEU A 29 5.98 -0.18 -12.59
CA LEU A 29 6.29 0.17 -11.20
C LEU A 29 7.79 0.35 -10.98
N LYS A 30 8.61 -0.59 -11.48
CA LYS A 30 10.07 -0.46 -11.43
C LYS A 30 10.53 0.82 -12.10
N ALA A 31 10.07 1.07 -13.33
CA ALA A 31 10.45 2.24 -14.10
C ALA A 31 10.07 3.55 -13.38
N ARG A 32 8.88 3.60 -12.76
CA ARG A 32 8.42 4.74 -11.96
C ARG A 32 9.34 5.01 -10.77
N HIS A 33 9.72 3.99 -10.02
CA HIS A 33 10.61 4.14 -8.86
C HIS A 33 12.05 4.48 -9.27
N GLU A 34 12.55 3.93 -10.38
CA GLU A 34 13.84 4.31 -10.97
C GLU A 34 13.86 5.78 -11.41
N GLN A 35 12.76 6.24 -12.03
CA GLN A 35 12.60 7.64 -12.42
C GLN A 35 12.57 8.55 -11.19
N ALA A 36 11.78 8.21 -10.16
CA ALA A 36 11.71 8.98 -8.91
C ALA A 36 13.09 9.10 -8.23
N LEU A 37 13.83 7.99 -8.17
CA LEU A 37 15.19 7.96 -7.62
C LEU A 37 16.14 8.87 -8.42
N SER A 38 16.15 8.73 -9.75
CA SER A 38 17.00 9.52 -10.65
C SER A 38 16.70 11.03 -10.55
N MET A 39 15.41 11.40 -10.52
CA MET A 39 14.98 12.79 -10.36
C MET A 39 15.43 13.37 -9.03
N ALA A 40 15.20 12.66 -7.92
CA ALA A 40 15.59 13.12 -6.59
C ALA A 40 17.11 13.27 -6.46
N GLN A 41 17.89 12.35 -7.03
CA GLN A 41 19.36 12.45 -7.09
C GLN A 41 19.82 13.64 -7.94
N GLY A 42 19.14 13.92 -9.05
CA GLY A 42 19.39 15.08 -9.89
C GLY A 42 19.15 16.40 -9.14
N MET A 43 18.02 16.51 -8.45
CA MET A 43 17.64 17.69 -7.66
C MET A 43 18.56 17.89 -6.44
N ALA A 44 19.01 16.80 -5.80
CA ALA A 44 19.86 16.85 -4.61
C ALA A 44 21.19 17.59 -4.84
N LYS A 45 21.69 17.61 -6.08
CA LYS A 45 22.92 18.35 -6.45
C LYS A 45 22.80 19.85 -6.27
N ASN A 46 21.57 20.37 -6.34
CA ASN A 46 21.29 21.81 -6.28
C ASN A 46 20.54 22.21 -5.00
N ALA A 47 20.26 21.25 -4.09
CA ALA A 47 19.49 21.50 -2.88
C ALA A 47 20.22 22.45 -1.92
N GLN A 48 19.54 23.52 -1.50
CA GLN A 48 20.05 24.50 -0.57
C GLN A 48 19.31 24.37 0.76
N GLY A 49 20.05 24.30 1.87
CA GLY A 49 19.45 24.12 3.20
C GLY A 49 19.19 22.65 3.58
N ASN A 50 18.81 22.44 4.84
CA ASN A 50 18.62 21.11 5.41
C ASN A 50 17.27 20.52 5.02
N ASP A 51 16.20 21.32 5.04
CA ASP A 51 14.83 20.87 4.74
C ASP A 51 14.69 20.32 3.31
N ASP A 52 15.27 21.00 2.31
CA ASP A 52 15.28 20.52 0.92
C ASP A 52 16.06 19.21 0.78
N LYS A 53 17.20 19.11 1.48
CA LYS A 53 18.01 17.88 1.50
C LYS A 53 17.26 16.74 2.17
N ALA A 54 16.58 17.00 3.28
CA ALA A 54 15.79 16.01 4.00
C ALA A 54 14.68 15.45 3.10
N ALA A 55 13.90 16.32 2.45
CA ALA A 55 12.83 15.90 1.55
C ALA A 55 13.35 15.07 0.36
N LEU A 56 14.47 15.46 -0.25
CA LEU A 56 15.06 14.73 -1.36
C LEU A 56 15.67 13.39 -0.93
N LEU A 57 16.23 13.31 0.28
CA LEU A 57 16.71 12.05 0.86
C LEU A 57 15.55 11.10 1.17
N ASP A 58 14.42 11.61 1.67
CA ASP A 58 13.21 10.81 1.90
C ASP A 58 12.66 10.22 0.59
N ILE A 59 12.61 11.02 -0.49
CA ILE A 59 12.18 10.52 -1.81
C ILE A 59 13.13 9.42 -2.32
N GLN A 60 14.45 9.63 -2.19
CA GLN A 60 15.44 8.61 -2.57
C GLN A 60 15.27 7.34 -1.72
N ALA A 61 15.08 7.48 -0.41
CA ALA A 61 14.87 6.37 0.50
C ALA A 61 13.62 5.56 0.10
N SER A 62 12.48 6.23 -0.10
CA SER A 62 11.22 5.58 -0.51
C SER A 62 11.36 4.85 -1.85
N ALA A 63 12.04 5.46 -2.83
CA ALA A 63 12.25 4.85 -4.14
C ALA A 63 13.18 3.63 -4.06
N LEU A 64 14.27 3.72 -3.28
CA LEU A 64 15.18 2.60 -3.03
C LEU A 64 14.48 1.44 -2.32
N ASP A 65 13.64 1.73 -1.32
CA ASP A 65 12.87 0.70 -0.63
C ASP A 65 11.93 -0.03 -1.58
N SER A 66 11.22 0.74 -2.40
CA SER A 66 10.31 0.21 -3.42
C SER A 66 11.03 -0.66 -4.45
N LEU A 67 12.29 -0.33 -4.76
CA LEU A 67 13.19 -1.11 -5.63
C LEU A 67 13.81 -2.34 -4.95
N GLY A 68 13.46 -2.61 -3.69
CA GLY A 68 13.98 -3.73 -2.90
C GLY A 68 15.35 -3.48 -2.27
N GLN A 69 15.82 -2.24 -2.26
CA GLN A 69 17.10 -1.82 -1.68
C GLN A 69 16.93 -1.22 -0.27
N SER A 70 16.05 -1.82 0.54
CA SER A 70 15.61 -1.32 1.86
C SER A 70 16.76 -1.03 2.84
N ALA A 71 17.85 -1.81 2.79
CA ALA A 71 19.01 -1.57 3.67
C ALA A 71 19.75 -0.26 3.32
N GLN A 72 19.82 0.09 2.03
CA GLN A 72 20.37 1.37 1.59
C GLN A 72 19.38 2.50 1.85
N ALA A 73 18.09 2.27 1.58
CA ALA A 73 17.00 3.19 1.87
C ALA A 73 17.02 3.64 3.33
N LEU A 74 17.21 2.70 4.28
CA LEU A 74 17.22 3.01 5.70
C LEU A 74 18.31 4.01 6.08
N LYS A 75 19.51 3.90 5.48
CA LYS A 75 20.60 4.85 5.72
C LYS A 75 20.23 6.26 5.27
N LEU A 76 19.55 6.38 4.12
CA LEU A 76 19.09 7.68 3.63
C LEU A 76 17.94 8.23 4.48
N ALA A 77 17.01 7.39 4.93
CA ALA A 77 15.92 7.80 5.83
C ALA A 77 16.46 8.29 7.18
N ASP A 78 17.52 7.66 7.72
CA ASP A 78 18.19 8.14 8.93
C ASP A 78 18.83 9.52 8.73
N GLN A 79 19.45 9.76 7.56
CA GLN A 79 20.01 11.07 7.21
C GLN A 79 18.92 12.12 7.01
N ALA A 80 17.83 11.77 6.32
CA ALA A 80 16.69 12.65 6.09
C ALA A 80 16.10 13.10 7.42
N LEU A 81 15.81 12.15 8.33
CA LEU A 81 15.26 12.44 9.65
C LEU A 81 16.18 13.31 10.52
N GLY A 82 17.51 13.16 10.36
CA GLY A 82 18.49 14.01 11.06
C GLY A 82 18.55 15.46 10.55
N LEU A 83 18.10 15.70 9.31
CA LEU A 83 18.06 17.02 8.68
C LEU A 83 16.66 17.66 8.71
N ALA A 84 15.61 16.86 8.92
CA ALA A 84 14.22 17.29 8.86
C ALA A 84 13.88 18.37 9.90
N SER A 85 13.17 19.41 9.45
CA SER A 85 12.53 20.39 10.33
C SER A 85 11.39 19.76 11.14
N ALA A 86 10.86 20.50 12.12
CA ALA A 86 9.79 19.99 12.97
C ALA A 86 8.55 19.58 12.15
N GLU A 87 8.26 20.34 11.09
CA GLU A 87 7.17 20.16 10.16
C GLU A 87 7.34 18.90 9.27
N GLN A 88 8.59 18.49 8.99
CA GLN A 88 8.91 17.35 8.14
C GLN A 88 9.06 16.04 8.91
N LYS A 89 9.37 16.11 10.22
CA LYS A 89 9.71 14.93 11.04
C LYS A 89 8.69 13.82 10.97
N GLU A 90 7.39 14.13 11.02
CA GLU A 90 6.34 13.10 10.99
C GLU A 90 6.34 12.34 9.66
N SER A 91 6.48 13.04 8.52
CA SER A 91 6.59 12.43 7.20
C SER A 91 7.84 11.55 7.09
N SER A 92 9.00 12.03 7.56
CA SER A 92 10.25 11.25 7.55
C SER A 92 10.16 10.01 8.45
N ILE A 93 9.47 10.10 9.59
CA ILE A 93 9.18 8.95 10.46
C ILE A 93 8.35 7.90 9.73
N VAL A 94 7.32 8.32 8.98
CA VAL A 94 6.48 7.39 8.21
C VAL A 94 7.31 6.66 7.15
N THR A 95 8.13 7.39 6.38
CA THR A 95 9.04 6.79 5.38
C THR A 95 9.99 5.77 6.01
N LYS A 96 10.67 6.16 7.10
CA LYS A 96 11.57 5.25 7.83
C LYS A 96 10.84 4.01 8.35
N SER A 97 9.61 4.18 8.83
CA SER A 97 8.82 3.07 9.38
C SER A 97 8.37 2.09 8.30
N ALA A 98 8.00 2.58 7.12
CA ALA A 98 7.73 1.73 5.96
C ALA A 98 8.96 0.89 5.59
N ILE A 99 10.15 1.50 5.54
CA ILE A 99 11.42 0.81 5.26
C ILE A 99 11.74 -0.24 6.31
N LEU A 100 11.53 0.08 7.60
CA LEU A 100 11.70 -0.88 8.69
C LEU A 100 10.74 -2.06 8.54
N PHE A 101 9.49 -1.82 8.16
CA PHE A 101 8.54 -2.88 7.84
C PHE A 101 9.01 -3.73 6.66
N SER A 102 9.51 -3.13 5.57
CA SER A 102 10.11 -3.84 4.42
C SER A 102 11.27 -4.75 4.82
N LEU A 103 12.04 -4.35 5.84
CA LEU A 103 13.13 -5.14 6.43
C LEU A 103 12.69 -6.22 7.44
N GLY A 104 11.39 -6.40 7.68
CA GLY A 104 10.88 -7.35 8.69
C GLY A 104 11.04 -6.86 10.12
N ARG A 105 11.24 -5.56 10.33
CA ARG A 105 11.43 -4.92 11.63
C ARG A 105 10.12 -4.27 12.11
N ALA A 106 9.03 -5.02 12.05
CA ALA A 106 7.66 -4.54 12.33
C ALA A 106 7.52 -3.87 13.71
N ARG A 107 8.16 -4.43 14.75
CA ARG A 107 8.14 -3.84 16.09
C ARG A 107 8.79 -2.46 16.13
N GLU A 108 9.91 -2.28 15.43
CA GLU A 108 10.62 -1.00 15.39
C GLU A 108 9.86 0.04 14.56
N ALA A 109 9.21 -0.38 13.47
CA ALA A 109 8.30 0.48 12.72
C ALA A 109 7.17 1.01 13.61
N LEU A 110 6.52 0.14 14.40
CA LEU A 110 5.45 0.56 15.32
C LEU A 110 5.94 1.47 16.44
N LEU A 111 7.14 1.22 16.99
CA LEU A 111 7.72 2.09 18.03
C LEU A 111 7.89 3.54 17.54
N LEU A 112 8.24 3.72 16.26
CA LEU A 112 8.35 5.04 15.65
C LEU A 112 6.99 5.65 15.28
N LEU A 113 6.07 4.86 14.73
CA LEU A 113 4.76 5.35 14.26
C LEU A 113 3.79 5.68 15.39
N THR A 114 3.80 4.91 16.48
CA THR A 114 2.76 5.01 17.52
C THR A 114 2.61 6.42 18.09
N PRO A 115 3.69 7.17 18.43
CA PRO A 115 3.57 8.54 18.89
C PRO A 115 2.94 9.48 17.86
N VAL A 116 3.32 9.36 16.58
CA VAL A 116 2.78 10.18 15.48
C VAL A 116 1.29 9.93 15.29
N LEU A 117 0.88 8.66 15.23
CA LEU A 117 -0.53 8.29 15.03
C LEU A 117 -1.40 8.63 16.25
N ASN A 118 -0.85 8.57 17.47
CA ASN A 118 -1.55 9.03 18.66
C ASN A 118 -1.72 10.55 18.67
N GLY A 119 -0.72 11.31 18.20
CA GLY A 119 -0.84 12.76 17.98
C GLY A 119 -1.95 13.08 16.97
N ALA A 120 -1.99 12.36 15.84
CA ALA A 120 -3.03 12.50 14.83
C ALA A 120 -4.44 12.21 15.39
N ARG A 121 -4.60 11.15 16.19
CA ARG A 121 -5.86 10.84 16.89
C ARG A 121 -6.28 11.94 17.86
N GLN A 122 -5.34 12.48 18.62
CA GLN A 122 -5.62 13.58 19.56
C GLN A 122 -6.05 14.83 18.81
N ALA A 123 -5.34 15.22 17.75
CA ALA A 123 -5.73 16.34 16.90
C ALA A 123 -7.13 16.13 16.30
N ALA A 124 -7.39 14.95 15.74
CA ALA A 124 -8.68 14.58 15.16
C ALA A 124 -9.84 14.54 16.17
N ALA A 125 -9.56 14.35 17.47
CA ALA A 125 -10.55 14.40 18.53
C ALA A 125 -10.93 15.84 18.94
N THR A 126 -10.13 16.84 18.56
CA THR A 126 -10.38 18.25 18.89
C THR A 126 -11.18 19.00 17.81
N VAL A 127 -11.31 18.41 16.62
CA VAL A 127 -12.05 19.00 15.49
C VAL A 127 -13.49 18.48 15.41
N PRO A 128 -14.41 19.19 14.72
CA PRO A 128 -15.76 18.69 14.47
C PRO A 128 -15.77 17.32 13.80
N ALA A 129 -16.81 16.52 14.06
CA ALA A 129 -16.94 15.17 13.50
C ALA A 129 -16.86 15.12 11.96
N ALA A 130 -17.32 16.17 11.28
CA ALA A 130 -17.26 16.30 9.82
C ALA A 130 -15.81 16.48 9.29
N GLU A 131 -14.89 16.98 10.11
CA GLU A 131 -13.49 17.27 9.73
C GLU A 131 -12.53 16.16 10.18
N ARG A 132 -12.94 15.35 11.17
CA ARG A 132 -12.13 14.26 11.74
C ARG A 132 -11.50 13.36 10.68
N ALA A 133 -12.29 12.92 9.69
CA ALA A 133 -11.80 12.03 8.64
C ALA A 133 -10.71 12.68 7.79
N ALA A 134 -10.86 13.97 7.45
CA ALA A 134 -9.85 14.72 6.71
C ALA A 134 -8.56 14.90 7.54
N THR A 135 -8.67 15.11 8.85
CA THR A 135 -7.50 15.16 9.74
C THR A 135 -6.73 13.84 9.76
N LEU A 136 -7.43 12.70 9.87
CA LEU A 136 -6.79 11.39 9.87
C LEU A 136 -6.23 11.00 8.50
N ALA A 137 -6.87 11.45 7.41
CA ALA A 137 -6.45 11.14 6.05
C ALA A 137 -5.03 11.65 5.72
N GLY A 138 -4.57 12.72 6.37
CA GLY A 138 -3.18 13.19 6.24
C GLY A 138 -2.13 12.18 6.72
N TYR A 139 -2.55 11.18 7.50
CA TYR A 139 -1.69 10.15 8.10
C TYR A 139 -1.93 8.76 7.52
N LEU A 140 -2.69 8.65 6.43
CA LEU A 140 -3.06 7.36 5.85
C LEU A 140 -1.88 6.41 5.62
N PRO A 141 -0.74 6.82 5.02
CA PRO A 141 0.39 5.91 4.84
C PRO A 141 0.94 5.36 6.16
N GLY A 142 0.96 6.19 7.22
CA GLY A 142 1.38 5.76 8.56
C GLY A 142 0.42 4.75 9.17
N PHE A 143 -0.89 4.98 9.04
CA PHE A 143 -1.91 4.01 9.48
C PHE A 143 -1.78 2.68 8.73
N THR A 144 -1.61 2.70 7.40
CA THR A 144 -1.45 1.47 6.60
C THR A 144 -0.24 0.65 7.05
N VAL A 145 0.93 1.29 7.23
CA VAL A 145 2.13 0.58 7.74
C VAL A 145 1.87 0.01 9.15
N ALA A 146 1.21 0.78 10.02
CA ALA A 146 0.88 0.31 11.36
C ALA A 146 -0.09 -0.88 11.37
N VAL A 147 -1.05 -0.93 10.44
CA VAL A 147 -1.93 -2.10 10.25
C VAL A 147 -1.10 -3.33 9.89
N PHE A 148 -0.29 -3.27 8.83
CA PHE A 148 0.51 -4.41 8.38
C PHE A 148 1.53 -4.86 9.43
N ALA A 149 2.21 -3.92 10.10
CA ALA A 149 3.15 -4.22 11.17
C ALA A 149 2.45 -4.88 12.38
N SER A 150 1.25 -4.42 12.74
CA SER A 150 0.46 -5.03 13.81
C SER A 150 -0.04 -6.43 13.43
N VAL A 151 -0.44 -6.63 12.18
CA VAL A 151 -0.80 -7.94 11.62
C VAL A 151 0.39 -8.91 11.66
N GLU A 152 1.59 -8.46 11.31
CA GLU A 152 2.79 -9.31 11.35
C GLU A 152 3.13 -9.77 12.78
N LEU A 153 2.90 -8.90 13.76
CA LEU A 153 3.08 -9.20 15.18
C LEU A 153 1.87 -9.89 15.83
N GLU A 154 0.82 -10.17 15.06
CA GLU A 154 -0.43 -10.78 15.53
C GLU A 154 -1.14 -9.95 16.63
N ASN A 155 -0.87 -8.64 16.67
CA ASN A 155 -1.54 -7.67 17.51
C ASN A 155 -2.87 -7.25 16.88
N TRP A 156 -3.81 -8.18 16.78
CA TRP A 156 -5.05 -8.03 16.00
C TRP A 156 -5.91 -6.84 16.40
N LYS A 157 -6.02 -6.58 17.71
CA LYS A 157 -6.78 -5.45 18.25
C LYS A 157 -6.23 -4.11 17.76
N ASP A 158 -4.91 -3.95 17.80
CA ASP A 158 -4.25 -2.72 17.34
C ASP A 158 -4.32 -2.60 15.82
N ALA A 159 -4.17 -3.71 15.09
CA ALA A 159 -4.35 -3.73 13.63
C ALA A 159 -5.73 -3.22 13.21
N LEU A 160 -6.79 -3.69 13.88
CA LEU A 160 -8.16 -3.23 13.62
C LEU A 160 -8.40 -1.78 14.06
N ALA A 161 -7.78 -1.34 15.15
CA ALA A 161 -7.86 0.05 15.58
C ALA A 161 -7.18 1.00 14.59
N TYR A 162 -5.96 0.67 14.13
CA TYR A 162 -5.28 1.44 13.09
C TYR A 162 -6.06 1.41 11.77
N LEU A 163 -6.67 0.28 11.42
CA LEU A 163 -7.49 0.17 10.20
C LEU A 163 -8.76 1.02 10.29
N ALA A 164 -9.38 1.11 11.46
CA ALA A 164 -10.56 1.94 11.67
C ALA A 164 -10.25 3.45 11.58
N ASP A 165 -9.02 3.86 11.92
CA ASP A 165 -8.57 5.25 11.80
C ASP A 165 -7.96 5.58 10.43
N ALA A 166 -7.70 4.57 9.59
CA ALA A 166 -7.18 4.76 8.24
C ALA A 166 -8.28 5.34 7.35
N GLU A 167 -8.27 6.66 7.17
CA GLU A 167 -9.21 7.40 6.31
C GLU A 167 -8.51 7.89 5.04
N SER A 168 -9.28 8.06 3.96
CA SER A 168 -8.79 8.61 2.69
C SER A 168 -9.72 9.73 2.23
N PRO A 169 -9.19 10.78 1.58
CA PRO A 169 -10.03 11.85 1.09
C PRO A 169 -10.96 11.33 -0.04
N PRO A 170 -12.10 12.00 -0.30
CA PRO A 170 -13.16 11.48 -1.17
C PRO A 170 -12.74 11.19 -2.62
N GLU A 171 -11.62 11.74 -3.07
CA GLU A 171 -11.10 11.60 -4.43
C GLU A 171 -10.50 10.22 -4.73
N ASP A 172 -10.32 9.38 -3.71
CA ASP A 172 -9.92 7.98 -3.86
C ASP A 172 -11.11 7.03 -3.60
N PRO A 173 -11.90 6.70 -4.64
CA PRO A 173 -13.09 5.87 -4.49
C PRO A 173 -12.79 4.40 -4.16
N ASP A 174 -11.54 3.97 -4.36
CA ASP A 174 -11.09 2.58 -4.27
C ASP A 174 -10.48 2.24 -2.91
N PHE A 175 -10.03 3.23 -2.15
CA PHE A 175 -9.46 3.03 -0.81
C PHE A 175 -10.38 2.29 0.16
N TYR A 176 -11.65 2.68 0.27
CA TYR A 176 -12.54 2.05 1.25
C TYR A 176 -12.87 0.59 0.93
N PRO A 177 -13.17 0.20 -0.33
CA PRO A 177 -13.23 -1.21 -0.72
C PRO A 177 -11.93 -1.97 -0.41
N TYR A 178 -10.76 -1.38 -0.64
CA TYR A 178 -9.48 -1.94 -0.22
C TYR A 178 -9.40 -2.14 1.30
N ARG A 179 -9.78 -1.12 2.08
CA ARG A 179 -9.83 -1.16 3.56
C ARG A 179 -10.74 -2.27 4.07
N SER A 180 -11.90 -2.43 3.44
CA SER A 180 -12.85 -3.51 3.71
C SER A 180 -12.24 -4.89 3.43
N LEU A 181 -11.45 -5.03 2.36
CA LEU A 181 -10.76 -6.27 2.03
C LEU A 181 -9.62 -6.58 3.01
N LEU A 182 -8.86 -5.57 3.42
CA LEU A 182 -7.84 -5.67 4.46
C LEU A 182 -8.48 -6.10 5.80
N TYR A 183 -9.65 -5.56 6.16
CA TYR A 183 -10.42 -6.00 7.32
C TYR A 183 -10.78 -7.50 7.25
N ARG A 184 -11.29 -7.97 6.10
CA ARG A 184 -11.59 -9.39 5.89
C ARG A 184 -10.35 -10.26 6.07
N TYR A 185 -9.20 -9.81 5.54
CA TYR A 185 -7.93 -10.49 5.72
C TYR A 185 -7.50 -10.60 7.19
N ILE A 186 -7.60 -9.51 7.96
CA ILE A 186 -7.28 -9.52 9.39
C ILE A 186 -8.20 -10.51 10.13
N MET A 187 -9.51 -10.46 9.89
CA MET A 187 -10.46 -11.34 10.57
C MET A 187 -10.22 -12.82 10.26
N ALA A 188 -9.93 -13.16 8.99
CA ALA A 188 -9.63 -14.54 8.62
C ALA A 188 -8.34 -15.05 9.25
N ARG A 189 -7.31 -14.19 9.38
CA ARG A 189 -6.04 -14.58 9.98
C ARG A 189 -6.09 -14.65 11.51
N ALA A 190 -6.81 -13.73 12.14
CA ALA A 190 -7.02 -13.72 13.58
C ALA A 190 -7.91 -14.89 14.04
N ASN A 191 -8.87 -15.30 13.20
CA ASN A 191 -9.83 -16.38 13.46
C ASN A 191 -10.53 -16.24 14.84
N ASP A 192 -10.87 -15.00 15.19
CA ASP A 192 -11.54 -14.66 16.45
C ASP A 192 -12.65 -13.64 16.18
N VAL A 193 -13.89 -14.10 16.31
CA VAL A 193 -15.09 -13.30 16.08
C VAL A 193 -15.28 -12.20 17.13
N ALA A 194 -14.67 -12.32 18.32
CA ALA A 194 -14.78 -11.31 19.37
C ALA A 194 -14.04 -10.01 19.02
N LEU A 195 -13.14 -10.06 18.03
CA LEU A 195 -12.43 -8.90 17.51
C LEU A 195 -13.24 -8.09 16.48
N ALA A 196 -14.40 -8.58 16.04
CA ALA A 196 -15.18 -7.93 14.99
C ALA A 196 -15.48 -6.46 15.33
N ASN A 197 -15.18 -5.58 14.38
CA ASN A 197 -15.49 -4.16 14.48
C ASN A 197 -16.80 -3.87 13.71
N PRO A 198 -17.89 -3.46 14.38
CA PRO A 198 -19.19 -3.31 13.73
C PRO A 198 -19.20 -2.33 12.55
N ALA A 199 -18.41 -1.26 12.60
CA ALA A 199 -18.35 -0.27 11.53
C ALA A 199 -17.61 -0.81 10.30
N LEU A 200 -16.48 -1.50 10.52
CA LEU A 200 -15.73 -2.15 9.44
C LEU A 200 -16.51 -3.33 8.85
N GLU A 201 -17.21 -4.11 9.68
CA GLU A 201 -18.06 -5.21 9.25
C GLU A 201 -19.19 -4.74 8.34
N LYS A 202 -19.94 -3.71 8.79
CA LYS A 202 -21.00 -3.09 8.00
C LYS A 202 -20.45 -2.58 6.67
N ARG A 203 -19.33 -1.86 6.70
CA ARG A 203 -18.72 -1.30 5.48
C ARG A 203 -18.28 -2.40 4.51
N ALA A 204 -17.68 -3.47 4.99
CA ALA A 204 -17.26 -4.58 4.15
C ALA A 204 -18.44 -5.33 3.52
N ALA A 205 -19.57 -5.43 4.22
CA ALA A 205 -20.81 -5.96 3.65
C ALA A 205 -21.39 -5.02 2.58
N ASP A 206 -21.45 -3.72 2.86
CA ASP A 206 -21.94 -2.71 1.91
C ASP A 206 -21.07 -2.66 0.64
N ASP A 207 -19.74 -2.71 0.78
CA ASP A 207 -18.82 -2.68 -0.35
C ASP A 207 -18.93 -3.95 -1.21
N ALA A 208 -19.10 -5.14 -0.60
CA ALA A 208 -19.29 -6.40 -1.33
C ALA A 208 -20.54 -6.37 -2.23
N GLN A 209 -21.62 -5.77 -1.74
CA GLN A 209 -22.90 -5.70 -2.46
C GLN A 209 -22.92 -4.63 -3.55
N ASN A 210 -22.28 -3.47 -3.29
CA ASN A 210 -22.50 -2.27 -4.10
C ASN A 210 -21.32 -1.87 -4.98
N LYS A 211 -20.11 -2.42 -4.76
CA LYS A 211 -18.91 -2.02 -5.50
C LYS A 211 -18.69 -2.93 -6.70
N GLN A 212 -18.60 -2.30 -7.88
CA GLN A 212 -18.32 -2.94 -9.16
C GLN A 212 -16.83 -2.92 -9.54
N SER A 213 -15.95 -2.58 -8.60
CA SER A 213 -14.50 -2.64 -8.78
C SER A 213 -13.96 -4.04 -8.46
N HIS A 214 -12.69 -4.27 -8.80
CA HIS A 214 -12.01 -5.54 -8.51
C HIS A 214 -11.97 -5.86 -7.00
N TYR A 215 -11.91 -4.84 -6.13
CA TYR A 215 -12.08 -5.02 -4.67
C TYR A 215 -13.46 -5.52 -4.28
N GLY A 216 -14.53 -5.02 -4.90
CA GLY A 216 -15.88 -5.52 -4.68
C GLY A 216 -16.02 -6.99 -5.06
N ALA A 217 -15.45 -7.37 -6.21
CA ALA A 217 -15.40 -8.76 -6.66
C ALA A 217 -14.56 -9.64 -5.70
N LEU A 218 -13.43 -9.15 -5.19
CA LEU A 218 -12.64 -9.83 -4.16
C LEU A 218 -13.43 -9.98 -2.85
N LEU A 219 -14.14 -8.96 -2.39
CA LEU A 219 -14.97 -9.05 -1.19
C LEU A 219 -16.06 -10.14 -1.31
N ARG A 220 -16.70 -10.25 -2.49
CA ARG A 220 -17.65 -11.33 -2.79
C ARG A 220 -16.99 -12.71 -2.84
N MET A 221 -15.78 -12.82 -3.39
CA MET A 221 -14.99 -14.07 -3.30
C MET A 221 -14.76 -14.49 -1.84
N TRP A 222 -14.48 -13.53 -0.96
CA TRP A 222 -14.31 -13.77 0.47
C TRP A 222 -15.60 -14.19 1.18
N GLN A 223 -16.77 -13.97 0.56
CA GLN A 223 -18.07 -14.50 1.01
C GLN A 223 -18.39 -15.88 0.41
N GLY A 224 -17.59 -16.36 -0.55
CA GLY A 224 -17.73 -17.69 -1.14
C GLY A 224 -18.07 -17.71 -2.63
N ASP A 225 -18.31 -16.54 -3.24
CA ASP A 225 -18.67 -16.44 -4.66
C ASP A 225 -17.47 -16.78 -5.57
N ASP A 226 -17.74 -17.37 -6.74
CA ASP A 226 -16.73 -17.56 -7.78
C ASP A 226 -16.66 -16.31 -8.69
N THR A 227 -15.89 -15.31 -8.25
CA THR A 227 -15.69 -14.04 -8.97
C THR A 227 -14.37 -13.96 -9.73
N ALA A 228 -13.61 -15.07 -9.83
CA ALA A 228 -12.32 -15.07 -10.52
C ALA A 228 -12.38 -14.58 -11.98
N PRO A 229 -13.40 -14.94 -12.80
CA PRO A 229 -13.55 -14.39 -14.15
C PRO A 229 -13.85 -12.87 -14.15
N GLU A 230 -14.63 -12.40 -13.17
CA GLU A 230 -14.96 -10.98 -13.03
C GLU A 230 -13.71 -10.16 -12.66
N ILE A 231 -12.93 -10.63 -11.69
CA ILE A 231 -11.66 -9.99 -11.29
C ILE A 231 -10.72 -9.90 -12.50
N ALA A 232 -10.55 -10.99 -13.25
CA ALA A 232 -9.69 -11.00 -14.44
C ALA A 232 -10.13 -9.98 -15.49
N ARG A 233 -11.45 -9.86 -15.75
CA ARG A 233 -12.00 -8.86 -16.68
C ARG A 233 -11.72 -7.43 -16.20
N LEU A 234 -11.99 -7.13 -14.94
CA LEU A 234 -11.80 -5.79 -14.36
C LEU A 234 -10.33 -5.36 -14.37
N LEU A 235 -9.39 -6.29 -14.16
CA LEU A 235 -7.96 -6.01 -14.25
C LEU A 235 -7.48 -5.79 -15.68
N ALA A 236 -8.13 -6.41 -16.67
CA ALA A 236 -7.81 -6.22 -18.08
C ALA A 236 -8.21 -4.83 -18.61
N GLU A 237 -9.10 -4.12 -17.92
CA GLU A 237 -9.52 -2.75 -18.24
C GLU A 237 -8.51 -1.69 -17.76
N LYS A 238 -7.59 -2.07 -16.87
CA LYS A 238 -6.52 -1.21 -16.36
C LYS A 238 -5.28 -1.28 -17.25
N SER A 239 -4.37 -0.30 -17.11
CA SER A 239 -3.09 -0.30 -17.83
C SER A 239 -1.94 0.26 -16.98
N GLY A 240 -0.70 0.04 -17.41
CA GLY A 240 0.47 0.66 -16.79
C GLY A 240 0.71 0.20 -15.35
N ASP A 241 1.08 1.15 -14.48
CA ASP A 241 1.30 0.93 -13.05
C ASP A 241 0.01 0.54 -12.33
N GLU A 242 -1.12 1.20 -12.65
CA GLU A 242 -2.43 0.90 -12.08
C GLU A 242 -2.83 -0.58 -12.25
N GLN A 243 -2.57 -1.15 -13.43
CA GLN A 243 -2.83 -2.57 -13.68
C GLN A 243 -1.92 -3.47 -12.83
N GLN A 244 -0.64 -3.12 -12.70
CA GLN A 244 0.32 -3.94 -11.95
C GLN A 244 0.02 -3.92 -10.46
N ASP A 245 -0.32 -2.75 -9.90
CA ASP A 245 -0.73 -2.61 -8.50
C ASP A 245 -2.01 -3.41 -8.23
N ALA A 246 -3.07 -3.17 -9.01
CA ALA A 246 -4.34 -3.88 -8.83
C ALA A 246 -4.20 -5.41 -9.00
N PHE A 247 -3.33 -5.86 -9.91
CA PHE A 247 -3.07 -7.28 -10.10
C PHE A 247 -2.27 -7.88 -8.93
N ALA A 248 -1.29 -7.15 -8.41
CA ALA A 248 -0.53 -7.57 -7.23
C ALA A 248 -1.44 -7.75 -6.02
N GLU A 249 -2.26 -6.75 -5.72
CA GLU A 249 -3.20 -6.81 -4.61
C GLU A 249 -4.20 -7.95 -4.79
N SER A 250 -4.75 -8.13 -6.00
CA SER A 250 -5.65 -9.25 -6.31
C SER A 250 -5.00 -10.60 -6.07
N LEU A 251 -3.73 -10.78 -6.47
CA LEU A 251 -2.98 -12.01 -6.23
C LEU A 251 -2.74 -12.24 -4.73
N PHE A 252 -2.38 -11.20 -3.98
CA PHE A 252 -2.20 -11.29 -2.54
C PHE A 252 -3.49 -11.72 -1.84
N TYR A 253 -4.61 -11.01 -2.07
CA TYR A 253 -5.87 -11.33 -1.41
C TYR A 253 -6.49 -12.64 -1.88
N THR A 254 -6.27 -13.07 -3.12
CA THR A 254 -6.66 -14.41 -3.58
C THR A 254 -5.82 -15.49 -2.91
N GLY A 255 -4.50 -15.28 -2.79
CA GLY A 255 -3.61 -16.20 -2.07
C GLY A 255 -3.94 -16.29 -0.57
N ALA A 256 -4.25 -15.15 0.05
CA ALA A 256 -4.65 -15.08 1.45
C ALA A 256 -6.00 -15.77 1.69
N TYR A 257 -6.98 -15.57 0.82
CA TYR A 257 -8.25 -16.29 0.86
C TYR A 257 -8.04 -17.80 0.76
N ALA A 258 -7.25 -18.25 -0.23
CA ALA A 258 -6.92 -19.66 -0.39
C ALA A 258 -6.30 -20.24 0.90
N ARG A 259 -5.35 -19.53 1.51
CA ARG A 259 -4.66 -19.98 2.72
C ARG A 259 -5.55 -20.00 3.96
N TYR A 260 -6.18 -18.87 4.28
CA TYR A 260 -6.78 -18.63 5.59
C TYR A 260 -8.27 -18.99 5.64
N VAL A 261 -8.94 -19.01 4.49
CA VAL A 261 -10.36 -19.37 4.40
C VAL A 261 -10.56 -20.76 3.81
N LYS A 262 -9.85 -21.10 2.72
CA LYS A 262 -9.98 -22.42 2.08
C LYS A 262 -9.00 -23.47 2.62
N HIS A 263 -8.02 -23.08 3.43
CA HIS A 263 -6.93 -23.94 3.91
C HIS A 263 -6.13 -24.61 2.76
N ASP A 264 -6.10 -23.99 1.59
CA ASP A 264 -5.36 -24.44 0.41
C ASP A 264 -4.00 -23.71 0.31
N SER A 265 -3.00 -24.33 0.94
CA SER A 265 -1.61 -23.83 0.92
C SER A 265 -0.95 -23.94 -0.46
N VAL A 266 -1.43 -24.82 -1.35
CA VAL A 266 -0.86 -24.98 -2.69
C VAL A 266 -1.27 -23.78 -3.56
N SER A 267 -2.55 -23.41 -3.54
CA SER A 267 -3.03 -22.23 -4.26
C SER A 267 -2.45 -20.93 -3.70
N ALA A 268 -2.28 -20.82 -2.37
CA ALA A 268 -1.60 -19.69 -1.75
C ALA A 268 -0.16 -19.50 -2.26
N ARG A 269 0.63 -20.58 -2.30
CA ARG A 269 1.99 -20.56 -2.85
C ARG A 269 2.03 -20.23 -4.34
N ARG A 270 1.04 -20.71 -5.11
CA ARG A 270 0.92 -20.36 -6.53
C ARG A 270 0.68 -18.86 -6.73
N SER A 271 -0.15 -18.23 -5.88
CA SER A 271 -0.33 -16.77 -5.89
C SER A 271 0.97 -16.03 -5.57
N LEU A 272 1.74 -16.50 -4.58
CA LEU A 272 3.07 -15.94 -4.27
C LEU A 272 4.06 -16.09 -5.44
N GLN A 273 4.07 -17.23 -6.13
CA GLN A 273 4.90 -17.43 -7.31
C GLN A 273 4.55 -16.42 -8.42
N LYS A 274 3.26 -16.20 -8.67
CA LYS A 274 2.79 -15.18 -9.63
C LYS A 274 3.17 -13.77 -9.20
N LEU A 275 3.06 -13.44 -7.91
CA LEU A 275 3.52 -12.16 -7.36
C LEU A 275 5.02 -11.95 -7.59
N ASN A 276 5.84 -12.99 -7.34
CA ASN A 276 7.27 -12.92 -7.57
C ASN A 276 7.64 -12.77 -9.06
N GLN A 277 6.85 -13.37 -9.96
CA GLN A 277 7.00 -13.18 -11.41
C GLN A 277 6.59 -11.78 -11.86
N LEU A 278 5.51 -11.23 -11.30
CA LEU A 278 5.05 -9.87 -11.57
C LEU A 278 6.07 -8.82 -11.08
N ALA A 279 6.70 -9.09 -9.93
CA ALA A 279 7.61 -8.19 -9.24
C ALA A 279 7.04 -6.77 -9.07
N PRO A 280 5.93 -6.59 -8.33
CA PRO A 280 5.29 -5.30 -8.15
C PRO A 280 6.07 -4.42 -7.16
N TYR A 281 7.13 -3.77 -7.67
CA TYR A 281 8.01 -2.91 -6.89
C TYR A 281 7.23 -1.82 -6.14
N GLY A 282 7.47 -1.70 -4.84
CA GLY A 282 6.76 -0.77 -3.95
C GLY A 282 5.47 -1.31 -3.31
N SER A 283 4.97 -2.49 -3.70
CA SER A 283 3.78 -3.07 -3.08
C SER A 283 4.07 -3.65 -1.69
N VAL A 284 3.33 -3.15 -0.69
CA VAL A 284 3.37 -3.68 0.68
C VAL A 284 2.83 -5.12 0.73
N GLU A 285 1.84 -5.44 -0.10
CA GLU A 285 1.28 -6.77 -0.25
C GLU A 285 2.33 -7.76 -0.74
N TRP A 286 3.25 -7.35 -1.64
CA TRP A 286 4.31 -8.24 -2.10
C TRP A 286 5.37 -8.52 -1.03
N VAL A 287 5.76 -7.48 -0.29
CA VAL A 287 6.64 -7.62 0.89
C VAL A 287 6.01 -8.57 1.89
N HIS A 288 4.74 -8.36 2.22
CA HIS A 288 4.00 -9.12 3.21
C HIS A 288 3.70 -10.56 2.75
N ALA A 289 3.35 -10.75 1.47
CA ALA A 289 3.05 -12.05 0.86
C ALA A 289 4.18 -13.06 1.08
N ARG A 290 5.43 -12.63 0.93
CA ARG A 290 6.63 -13.46 1.12
C ARG A 290 6.83 -13.95 2.56
N ARG A 291 6.06 -13.41 3.52
CA ARG A 291 6.09 -13.82 4.92
C ARG A 291 4.91 -14.73 5.23
N VAL A 292 3.76 -14.50 4.59
CA VAL A 292 2.48 -15.09 5.01
C VAL A 292 1.85 -16.07 4.02
N LEU A 293 2.33 -16.17 2.77
CA LEU A 293 1.76 -17.06 1.74
C LEU A 293 2.64 -18.29 1.41
N ASN A 294 3.78 -18.43 2.09
CA ASN A 294 4.76 -19.50 1.87
C ASN A 294 4.29 -20.87 2.40
#